data_AF-A0A0F9S4P2-F1
#
_entry.id   AF-A0A0F9S4P2-F1
#
_cell.length_a   1.000
_cell.length_b   1.000
_cell.length_c   1.000
_cell.angle_alpha   90.00
_cell.angle_beta   90.00
_cell.angle_gamma   90.00
#
_symmetry.space_group_name_H-M   'P 1'
#
loop_
_entity.id
_entity.type
_entity.pdbx_description
1 polymer ?
#
loop_
_entity_poly.entity_id
_entity_poly.type
_entity_poly.pdbx_seq_one_letter_code
_entity_poly.pdbx_strand_id
1 'polypeptide(L)'
;MTLDQLMAFTVNPDHERQAQVWEAIKDSYSTQPYQIRRMLTEDAVQASDKRAQFIGIDAYVEAGGTVMRDLFESDDGGWLENIGLVDMLVTEKLNEEAEVLRAEGWKWIEVGLDFPYGHTYGLRRVFGEQEPLTDEQEDSREALQAELDKLEAEYADAPELPDEIDARLGEIETAIDAIDDRPMVYDAEDVPRAGAFLSVSPGGNLHVERGFVRPEDELPVEPEADETETSGTGETESDGSQSANPANEPEEDEGLKPIPDRLERWLGKIGQRAEWIVCLKAARMAEIR
;
A
#
# COMPACT_ATOMS: atom_id res chain seq x y z
N MET A 1 44.13 9.25 3.79
CA MET A 1 43.02 8.30 3.65
C MET A 1 43.05 7.30 4.80
N THR A 2 41.88 6.91 5.31
CA THR A 2 41.69 5.81 6.28
C THR A 2 41.38 4.50 5.54
N LEU A 3 41.42 3.35 6.24
CA LEU A 3 41.05 2.05 5.68
C LEU A 3 39.60 2.04 5.20
N ASP A 4 38.68 2.59 6.00
CA ASP A 4 37.25 2.66 5.66
C ASP A 4 37.00 3.48 4.39
N GLN A 5 37.80 4.51 4.14
CA GLN A 5 37.73 5.27 2.90
C GLN A 5 38.21 4.44 1.70
N LEU A 6 39.25 3.61 1.85
CA LEU A 6 39.72 2.73 0.78
C LEU A 6 38.73 1.60 0.48
N MET A 7 38.10 1.03 1.51
CA MET A 7 37.03 0.03 1.34
C MET A 7 35.82 0.65 0.59
N ALA A 8 35.46 1.90 0.87
CA ALA A 8 34.40 2.58 0.11
C ALA A 8 34.69 2.66 -1.40
N PHE A 9 35.96 2.74 -1.83
CA PHE A 9 36.31 2.74 -3.25
C PHE A 9 36.13 1.38 -3.94
N THR A 10 36.05 0.28 -3.20
CA THR A 10 35.83 -1.06 -3.79
C THR A 10 34.39 -1.31 -4.18
N VAL A 11 33.45 -0.43 -3.80
CA VAL A 11 32.04 -0.52 -4.18
C VAL A 11 31.86 -0.48 -5.69
N ASN A 12 32.62 0.35 -6.41
CA ASN A 12 32.54 0.49 -7.85
C ASN A 12 33.85 0.03 -8.53
N PRO A 13 33.85 -1.00 -9.38
CA PRO A 13 35.05 -1.50 -10.04
C PRO A 13 35.55 -0.59 -11.19
N ASP A 14 34.78 0.42 -11.61
CA ASP A 14 35.18 1.37 -12.64
C ASP A 14 36.27 2.32 -12.14
N HIS A 15 37.50 2.08 -12.61
CA HIS A 15 38.67 2.89 -12.28
C HIS A 15 38.56 4.36 -12.74
N GLU A 16 37.83 4.66 -13.83
CA GLU A 16 37.64 6.05 -14.26
C GLU A 16 36.75 6.80 -13.27
N ARG A 17 35.64 6.17 -12.85
CA ARG A 17 34.75 6.73 -11.81
C ARG A 17 35.46 6.88 -10.47
N GLN A 18 36.26 5.87 -10.07
CA GLN A 18 37.11 5.96 -8.86
C GLN A 18 38.06 7.15 -8.92
N ALA A 19 38.74 7.37 -10.05
CA ALA A 19 39.67 8.49 -10.21
C ALA A 19 38.95 9.84 -10.15
N GLN A 20 37.76 9.96 -10.76
CA GLN A 20 36.95 11.19 -10.71
C GLN A 20 36.51 11.52 -9.28
N VAL A 21 36.00 10.52 -8.54
CA VAL A 21 35.58 10.72 -7.14
C VAL A 21 36.79 11.05 -6.27
N TRP A 22 37.92 10.39 -6.47
CA TRP A 22 39.18 10.71 -5.78
C TRP A 22 39.61 12.16 -6.02
N GLU A 23 39.62 12.62 -7.26
CA GLU A 23 39.96 13.99 -7.62
C GLU A 23 39.02 15.03 -6.99
N ALA A 24 37.74 14.69 -6.81
CA ALA A 24 36.77 15.56 -6.14
C ALA A 24 37.00 15.65 -4.61
N ILE A 25 37.50 14.59 -3.97
CA ILE A 25 37.61 14.52 -2.50
C ILE A 25 39.03 14.71 -1.96
N LYS A 26 40.07 14.67 -2.81
CA LYS A 26 41.49 14.69 -2.37
C LYS A 26 41.88 15.93 -1.56
N ASP A 27 41.24 17.07 -1.84
CA ASP A 27 41.50 18.35 -1.17
C ASP A 27 40.56 18.57 0.02
N SER A 28 39.63 17.64 0.27
CA SER A 28 38.68 17.69 1.39
C SER A 28 39.26 17.03 2.64
N TYR A 29 39.24 17.74 3.76
CA TYR A 29 39.83 17.26 5.02
C TYR A 29 38.97 16.25 5.79
N SER A 30 37.68 16.08 5.42
CA SER A 30 36.74 15.21 6.14
C SER A 30 35.69 14.61 5.18
N THR A 31 36.08 13.57 4.44
CA THR A 31 35.15 12.81 3.60
C THR A 31 34.78 11.52 4.30
N GLN A 32 33.52 11.35 4.66
CA GLN A 32 33.05 10.14 5.32
C GLN A 32 32.93 8.98 4.31
N PRO A 33 33.20 7.72 4.69
CA PRO A 33 33.09 6.57 3.78
C PRO A 33 31.73 6.48 3.06
N TYR A 34 30.63 6.76 3.76
CA TYR A 34 29.29 6.83 3.15
C TYR A 34 29.18 7.83 1.99
N GLN A 35 29.83 8.99 2.09
CA GLN A 35 29.81 9.99 1.02
C GLN A 35 30.59 9.51 -0.22
N ILE A 36 31.71 8.81 -0.01
CA ILE A 36 32.50 8.21 -1.09
C ILE A 36 31.65 7.18 -1.84
N ARG A 37 30.97 6.29 -1.10
CA ARG A 37 30.08 5.28 -1.69
C ARG A 37 28.96 5.93 -2.50
N ARG A 38 28.28 6.92 -1.91
CA ARG A 38 27.22 7.67 -2.61
C ARG A 38 27.70 8.33 -3.91
N MET A 39 28.91 8.89 -3.93
CA MET A 39 29.49 9.50 -5.13
C MET A 39 29.87 8.46 -6.20
N LEU A 40 30.26 7.25 -5.79
CA LEU A 40 30.62 6.16 -6.69
C LEU A 40 29.40 5.43 -7.26
N THR A 41 28.25 5.48 -6.57
CA THR A 41 26.99 4.82 -6.96
C THR A 41 25.90 5.80 -7.38
N GLU A 42 26.24 7.07 -7.66
CA GLU A 42 25.27 8.10 -8.02
C GLU A 42 24.48 7.76 -9.31
N ASP A 43 25.15 7.06 -10.23
CA ASP A 43 24.59 6.62 -11.51
C ASP A 43 23.99 5.19 -11.44
N ALA A 44 23.84 4.63 -10.23
CA ALA A 44 23.31 3.29 -10.02
C ALA A 44 22.10 3.30 -9.08
N VAL A 45 21.19 2.35 -9.25
CA VAL A 45 20.00 2.18 -8.40
C VAL A 45 20.27 1.10 -7.36
N GLN A 46 19.99 1.38 -6.09
CA GLN A 46 20.13 0.36 -5.05
C GLN A 46 19.06 -0.72 -5.21
N ALA A 47 19.38 -1.99 -4.93
CA ALA A 47 18.41 -3.10 -5.03
C ALA A 47 17.22 -2.95 -4.07
N SER A 48 17.38 -2.17 -2.99
CA SER A 48 16.31 -1.79 -2.06
C SER A 48 15.40 -0.65 -2.58
N ASP A 49 15.72 -0.02 -3.71
CA ASP A 49 14.83 0.95 -4.37
C ASP A 49 13.56 0.22 -4.83
N LYS A 50 12.40 0.84 -4.62
CA LYS A 50 11.11 0.27 -5.00
C LYS A 50 11.02 -0.12 -6.47
N ARG A 51 11.75 0.56 -7.37
CA ARG A 51 11.83 0.22 -8.80
C ARG A 51 12.54 -1.11 -9.02
N ALA A 52 13.67 -1.31 -8.33
CA ALA A 52 14.44 -2.54 -8.41
C ALA A 52 13.68 -3.71 -7.79
N GLN A 53 13.00 -3.48 -6.66
CA GLN A 53 12.12 -4.48 -6.03
C GLN A 53 10.92 -4.83 -6.92
N PHE A 54 10.31 -3.84 -7.58
CA PHE A 54 9.17 -4.05 -8.46
C PHE A 54 9.51 -4.88 -9.69
N ILE A 55 10.66 -4.64 -10.33
CA ILE A 55 11.10 -5.46 -11.46
C ILE A 55 11.59 -6.84 -10.97
N GLY A 56 12.31 -6.86 -9.86
CA GLY A 56 13.09 -7.99 -9.40
C GLY A 56 14.51 -7.99 -10.01
N ILE A 57 15.49 -8.42 -9.22
CA ILE A 57 16.91 -8.44 -9.64
C ILE A 57 17.11 -9.41 -10.80
N ASP A 58 16.46 -10.58 -10.76
CA ASP A 58 16.62 -11.62 -11.77
C ASP A 58 16.12 -11.14 -13.15
N ALA A 59 14.96 -10.49 -13.21
CA ALA A 59 14.42 -9.94 -14.46
C ALA A 59 15.31 -8.84 -15.05
N TYR A 60 15.92 -8.00 -14.20
CA TYR A 60 16.89 -7.00 -14.66
C TYR A 60 18.16 -7.63 -15.24
N VAL A 61 18.67 -8.70 -14.62
CA VAL A 61 19.84 -9.45 -15.14
C VAL A 61 19.50 -10.16 -16.45
N GLU A 62 18.32 -10.76 -16.57
CA GLU A 62 17.84 -11.39 -17.80
C GLU A 62 17.71 -10.40 -18.96
N ALA A 63 17.32 -9.16 -18.68
CA ALA A 63 17.30 -8.07 -19.64
C ALA A 63 18.71 -7.53 -20.01
N GLY A 64 19.78 -8.15 -19.50
CA GLY A 64 21.16 -7.76 -19.76
C GLY A 64 21.72 -6.71 -18.80
N GLY A 65 21.03 -6.46 -17.69
CA GLY A 65 21.47 -5.56 -16.63
C GLY A 65 22.64 -6.13 -15.83
N THR A 66 23.55 -5.24 -15.41
CA THR A 66 24.67 -5.60 -14.53
C THR A 66 24.39 -5.12 -13.11
N VAL A 67 24.60 -6.02 -12.15
CA VAL A 67 24.45 -5.76 -10.71
C VAL A 67 25.82 -5.80 -10.06
N MET A 68 26.15 -4.71 -9.40
CA MET A 68 27.38 -4.51 -8.65
C MET A 68 27.14 -4.80 -7.17
N ARG A 69 28.08 -5.47 -6.50
CA ARG A 69 27.96 -5.85 -5.08
C ARG A 69 29.20 -5.40 -4.31
N ASP A 70 29.00 -4.83 -3.12
CA ASP A 70 30.10 -4.45 -2.24
C ASP A 70 30.65 -5.71 -1.56
N LEU A 71 31.97 -5.86 -1.56
CA LEU A 71 32.66 -7.00 -0.97
C LEU A 71 32.67 -6.95 0.57
N PHE A 72 32.50 -5.77 1.16
CA PHE A 72 32.68 -5.54 2.60
C PHE A 72 31.39 -5.28 3.37
N GLU A 73 30.23 -5.19 2.71
CA GLU A 73 28.92 -5.09 3.36
C GLU A 73 28.08 -6.35 3.12
N SER A 74 27.40 -6.81 4.17
CA SER A 74 26.32 -7.79 4.07
C SER A 74 25.17 -7.15 3.32
N ASP A 75 24.93 -7.63 2.10
CA ASP A 75 24.31 -6.86 1.03
C ASP A 75 22.78 -6.86 1.09
N ASP A 76 22.16 -5.69 0.87
CA ASP A 76 20.74 -5.50 0.61
C ASP A 76 20.36 -5.75 -0.86
N GLY A 77 21.16 -6.58 -1.56
CA GLY A 77 20.94 -6.96 -2.96
C GLY A 77 21.80 -6.21 -4.00
N GLY A 78 22.67 -5.28 -3.61
CA GLY A 78 23.62 -4.60 -4.49
C GLY A 78 23.08 -3.35 -5.19
N TRP A 79 23.76 -2.93 -6.27
CA TRP A 79 23.43 -1.76 -7.09
C TRP A 79 23.29 -2.13 -8.56
N LEU A 80 22.20 -1.69 -9.19
CA LEU A 80 21.91 -1.85 -10.62
C LEU A 80 22.54 -0.68 -11.38
N GLU A 81 23.51 -0.98 -12.25
CA GLU A 81 24.31 0.05 -12.93
C GLU A 81 23.55 0.85 -14.01
N ASN A 82 22.52 0.27 -14.61
CA ASN A 82 21.83 0.88 -15.76
C ASN A 82 20.44 1.40 -15.36
N ILE A 83 20.39 2.67 -14.93
CA ILE A 83 19.13 3.35 -14.57
C ILE A 83 18.15 3.36 -15.74
N GLY A 84 18.62 3.56 -16.98
CA GLY A 84 17.76 3.60 -18.16
C GLY A 84 17.06 2.27 -18.43
N LEU A 85 17.76 1.15 -18.20
CA LEU A 85 17.18 -0.19 -18.28
C LEU A 85 16.16 -0.42 -17.16
N VAL A 86 16.45 0.03 -15.93
CA VAL A 86 15.48 -0.02 -14.82
C VAL A 86 14.21 0.75 -15.17
N ASP A 87 14.31 2.01 -15.60
CA ASP A 87 13.13 2.83 -15.90
C ASP A 87 12.32 2.26 -17.07
N MET A 88 12.98 1.66 -18.07
CA MET A 88 12.33 0.98 -19.19
C MET A 88 11.55 -0.26 -18.72
N LEU A 89 12.16 -1.14 -17.93
CA LEU A 89 11.52 -2.36 -17.41
C LEU A 89 10.37 -2.05 -16.46
N VAL A 90 10.52 -1.04 -15.60
CA VAL A 90 9.42 -0.55 -14.75
C VAL A 90 8.25 -0.12 -15.62
N THR A 91 8.52 0.68 -16.65
CA THR A 91 7.48 1.23 -17.54
C THR A 91 6.79 0.13 -18.32
N GLU A 92 7.54 -0.85 -18.83
CA GLU A 92 7.00 -2.01 -19.53
C GLU A 92 6.09 -2.82 -18.61
N LYS A 93 6.57 -3.21 -17.42
CA LYS A 93 5.79 -3.96 -16.44
C LYS A 93 4.54 -3.21 -15.98
N LEU A 94 4.63 -1.91 -15.72
CA LEU A 94 3.46 -1.08 -15.37
C LEU A 94 2.43 -1.00 -16.51
N ASN A 95 2.89 -0.96 -17.77
CA ASN A 95 1.97 -0.95 -18.91
C ASN A 95 1.27 -2.30 -19.09
N GLU A 96 1.97 -3.42 -18.88
CA GLU A 96 1.35 -4.75 -18.92
C GLU A 96 0.21 -4.86 -17.89
N GLU A 97 0.48 -4.46 -16.65
CA GLU A 97 -0.53 -4.43 -15.58
C GLU A 97 -1.66 -3.44 -15.88
N ALA A 98 -1.36 -2.31 -16.52
CA ALA A 98 -2.38 -1.36 -16.95
C ALA A 98 -3.28 -1.92 -18.07
N GLU A 99 -2.78 -2.78 -18.96
CA GLU A 99 -3.61 -3.47 -19.95
C GLU A 99 -4.53 -4.50 -19.29
N VAL A 100 -4.06 -5.20 -18.25
CA VAL A 100 -4.92 -6.10 -17.45
C VAL A 100 -6.07 -5.31 -16.83
N LEU A 101 -5.79 -4.16 -16.22
CA LEU A 101 -6.82 -3.28 -15.70
C LEU A 101 -7.75 -2.75 -16.81
N ARG A 102 -7.21 -2.42 -17.99
CA ARG A 102 -8.06 -1.93 -19.10
C ARG A 102 -9.02 -3.00 -19.57
N ALA A 103 -8.62 -4.27 -19.53
CA ALA A 103 -9.48 -5.40 -19.84
C ALA A 103 -10.62 -5.59 -18.81
N GLU A 104 -10.47 -5.10 -17.57
CA GLU A 104 -11.55 -5.06 -16.57
C GLU A 104 -12.67 -4.05 -16.96
N GLY A 105 -12.40 -3.10 -17.86
CA GLY A 105 -13.39 -2.17 -18.41
C GLY A 105 -13.40 -0.77 -17.80
N TRP A 106 -12.40 -0.41 -17.00
CA TRP A 106 -12.26 0.93 -16.43
C TRP A 106 -12.16 2.00 -17.52
N LYS A 107 -12.82 3.14 -17.31
CA LYS A 107 -12.87 4.25 -18.27
C LYS A 107 -11.50 4.86 -18.55
N TRP A 108 -10.71 5.03 -17.50
CA TRP A 108 -9.38 5.59 -17.55
C TRP A 108 -8.51 4.90 -16.52
N ILE A 109 -7.22 4.83 -16.83
CA ILE A 109 -6.21 4.28 -15.93
C ILE A 109 -5.07 5.28 -15.91
N GLU A 110 -4.71 5.73 -14.72
CA GLU A 110 -3.57 6.60 -14.52
C GLU A 110 -2.44 5.79 -13.91
N VAL A 111 -1.32 5.74 -14.62
CA VAL A 111 -0.16 4.91 -14.28
C VAL A 111 0.99 5.83 -13.88
N GLY A 112 1.58 5.58 -12.72
CA GLY A 112 2.70 6.36 -12.22
C GLY A 112 3.51 5.60 -11.19
N LEU A 113 4.79 5.94 -11.04
CA LEU A 113 5.61 5.36 -9.97
C LEU A 113 5.13 5.75 -8.58
N ASP A 114 4.62 6.97 -8.46
CA ASP A 114 4.03 7.51 -7.25
C ASP A 114 3.08 8.64 -7.64
N PHE A 115 2.12 8.93 -6.77
CA PHE A 115 1.19 10.02 -6.97
C PHE A 115 1.34 11.06 -5.86
N PRO A 116 1.30 12.37 -6.18
CA PRO A 116 1.32 13.40 -5.16
C PRO A 116 0.19 13.21 -4.14
N TYR A 117 0.44 13.72 -2.93
CA TYR A 117 -0.59 13.77 -1.91
C TYR A 117 -1.83 14.47 -2.45
N GLY A 118 -2.98 13.81 -2.37
CA GLY A 118 -4.24 14.37 -2.83
C GLY A 118 -4.55 14.23 -4.31
N HIS A 119 -3.86 13.35 -5.05
CA HIS A 119 -4.21 13.04 -6.45
C HIS A 119 -5.66 12.56 -6.63
N THR A 120 -6.31 12.09 -5.56
CA THR A 120 -7.72 11.68 -5.53
C THR A 120 -8.67 12.81 -5.14
N TYR A 121 -8.19 14.02 -4.81
CA TYR A 121 -9.06 15.14 -4.44
C TYR A 121 -9.97 15.54 -5.60
N GLY A 122 -11.27 15.64 -5.30
CA GLY A 122 -12.29 15.98 -6.30
C GLY A 122 -12.81 14.76 -7.09
N LEU A 123 -12.32 13.56 -6.81
CA LEU A 123 -12.85 12.32 -7.38
C LEU A 123 -13.84 11.68 -6.40
N ARG A 124 -14.97 11.20 -6.92
CA ARG A 124 -15.91 10.40 -6.13
C ARG A 124 -15.42 8.95 -6.08
N ARG A 125 -15.35 8.37 -4.88
CA ARG A 125 -14.96 6.98 -4.70
C ARG A 125 -16.17 6.05 -4.80
N VAL A 126 -16.05 5.02 -5.63
CA VAL A 126 -16.93 3.85 -5.69
C VAL A 126 -16.23 2.73 -4.93
N PHE A 127 -16.95 2.09 -4.02
CA PHE A 127 -16.44 0.95 -3.27
C PHE A 127 -16.92 -0.32 -3.96
N GLY A 128 -15.99 -1.24 -4.24
CA GLY A 128 -16.35 -2.59 -4.64
C GLY A 128 -16.77 -3.40 -3.42
N GLU A 129 -17.60 -4.40 -3.64
CA GLU A 129 -17.95 -5.39 -2.62
C GLU A 129 -17.06 -6.62 -2.80
N GLN A 130 -16.53 -7.16 -1.70
CA GLN A 130 -15.84 -8.46 -1.77
C GLN A 130 -16.88 -9.55 -1.98
N GLU A 131 -16.59 -10.48 -2.89
CA GLU A 131 -17.46 -11.64 -3.11
C GLU A 131 -17.66 -12.39 -1.78
N PRO A 132 -18.92 -12.75 -1.43
CA PRO A 132 -19.16 -13.54 -0.22
C PRO A 132 -18.41 -14.86 -0.29
N LEU A 133 -17.89 -15.32 0.85
CA LEU A 133 -17.28 -16.64 0.93
C LEU A 133 -18.36 -17.69 0.64
N THR A 134 -17.98 -18.71 -0.11
CA THR A 134 -18.81 -19.90 -0.22
C THR A 134 -18.78 -20.68 1.10
N ASP A 135 -19.83 -21.43 1.41
CA ASP A 135 -19.91 -22.25 2.63
C ASP A 135 -18.66 -23.16 2.79
N GLU A 136 -18.16 -23.72 1.69
CA GLU A 136 -16.94 -24.56 1.68
C GLU A 136 -15.67 -23.76 2.06
N GLN A 137 -15.55 -22.52 1.59
CA GLN A 137 -14.43 -21.64 1.94
C GLN A 137 -14.53 -21.16 3.38
N GLU A 138 -15.73 -20.86 3.88
CA GLU A 138 -15.94 -20.51 5.29
C GLU A 138 -15.56 -21.68 6.21
N ASP A 139 -16.03 -22.89 5.91
CA ASP A 139 -15.69 -24.10 6.66
C ASP A 139 -14.17 -24.37 6.64
N SER A 140 -13.53 -24.24 5.48
CA SER A 140 -12.09 -24.41 5.35
C SER A 140 -11.32 -23.36 6.14
N ARG A 141 -11.76 -22.10 6.08
CA ARG A 141 -11.15 -20.99 6.82
C ARG A 141 -11.30 -21.18 8.33
N GLU A 142 -12.47 -21.59 8.80
CA GLU A 142 -12.70 -21.87 10.22
C GLU A 142 -11.84 -23.04 10.70
N ALA A 143 -11.74 -24.11 9.90
CA ALA A 143 -10.88 -25.25 10.22
C ALA A 143 -9.40 -24.86 10.33
N LEU A 144 -8.90 -24.09 9.36
CA LEU A 144 -7.53 -23.56 9.36
C LEU A 144 -7.28 -22.63 10.54
N GLN A 145 -8.24 -21.75 10.84
CA GLN A 145 -8.17 -20.85 11.99
C GLN A 145 -8.13 -21.61 13.32
N ALA A 146 -8.91 -22.68 13.45
CA ALA A 146 -8.91 -23.53 14.64
C ALA A 146 -7.59 -24.31 14.80
N GLU A 147 -6.98 -24.74 13.69
CA GLU A 147 -5.65 -25.34 13.70
C GLU A 147 -4.58 -24.32 14.12
N LEU A 148 -4.64 -23.10 13.59
CA LEU A 148 -3.76 -22.00 13.97
C LEU A 148 -3.86 -21.71 15.47
N ASP A 149 -5.07 -21.43 15.97
CA ASP A 149 -5.31 -21.11 17.39
C ASP A 149 -4.83 -22.25 18.32
N LYS A 150 -4.94 -23.51 17.88
CA LYS A 150 -4.46 -24.67 18.64
C LYS A 150 -2.94 -24.71 18.70
N LEU A 151 -2.26 -24.54 17.57
CA LEU A 151 -0.80 -24.54 17.49
C LEU A 151 -0.23 -23.37 18.29
N GLU A 152 -0.82 -22.18 18.15
CA GLU A 152 -0.44 -21.01 18.96
C GLU A 152 -0.59 -21.29 20.46
N ALA A 153 -1.70 -21.90 20.89
CA ALA A 153 -1.92 -22.22 22.32
C ALA A 153 -0.98 -23.30 22.85
N GLU A 154 -0.65 -24.32 22.05
CA GLU A 154 0.24 -25.41 22.42
C GLU A 154 1.69 -24.94 22.60
N TYR A 155 2.11 -23.97 21.80
CA TYR A 155 3.47 -23.43 21.80
C TYR A 155 3.58 -22.03 22.44
N ALA A 156 2.53 -21.52 23.07
CA ALA A 156 2.50 -20.18 23.68
C ALA A 156 3.59 -19.96 24.75
N ASP A 157 3.88 -21.00 25.54
CA ASP A 157 4.90 -20.98 26.60
C ASP A 157 6.23 -21.65 26.16
N ALA A 158 6.34 -22.05 24.90
CA ALA A 158 7.54 -22.69 24.39
C ALA A 158 8.66 -21.65 24.22
N PRO A 159 9.90 -21.92 24.69
CA PRO A 159 11.01 -21.00 24.53
C PRO A 159 11.50 -20.86 23.08
N GLU A 160 11.19 -21.85 22.24
CA GLU A 160 11.54 -21.90 20.81
C GLU A 160 10.48 -22.76 20.10
N LEU A 161 10.08 -22.32 18.89
CA LEU A 161 9.16 -23.08 18.05
C LEU A 161 9.95 -24.11 17.24
N PRO A 162 9.54 -25.39 17.20
CA PRO A 162 10.14 -26.34 16.27
C PRO A 162 9.92 -25.91 14.81
N ASP A 163 10.94 -26.03 13.95
CA ASP A 163 10.89 -25.63 12.53
C ASP A 163 9.67 -26.21 11.78
N GLU A 164 9.26 -27.43 12.09
CA GLU A 164 8.09 -28.08 11.48
C GLU A 164 6.78 -27.34 11.82
N ILE A 165 6.68 -26.79 13.03
CA ILE A 165 5.51 -26.03 13.48
C ILE A 165 5.53 -24.62 12.90
N ASP A 166 6.70 -23.98 12.82
CA ASP A 166 6.85 -22.68 12.16
C ASP A 166 6.44 -22.77 10.67
N ALA A 167 6.92 -23.78 9.96
CA ALA A 167 6.52 -24.05 8.59
C ALA A 167 5.01 -24.27 8.47
N ARG A 168 4.42 -25.05 9.38
CA ARG A 168 2.98 -25.33 9.37
C ARG A 168 2.14 -24.09 9.64
N LEU A 169 2.54 -23.25 10.58
CA LEU A 169 1.89 -21.96 10.85
C LEU A 169 1.92 -21.09 9.58
N GLY A 170 3.08 -20.99 8.92
CA GLY A 170 3.22 -20.23 7.68
C GLY A 170 2.33 -20.75 6.54
N GLU A 171 2.18 -22.07 6.40
CA GLU A 171 1.24 -22.66 5.43
C GLU A 171 -0.21 -22.31 5.74
N ILE A 172 -0.62 -22.40 7.02
CA ILE A 172 -1.98 -22.10 7.46
C ILE A 172 -2.30 -20.62 7.23
N GLU A 173 -1.40 -19.73 7.63
CA GLU A 173 -1.51 -18.28 7.38
C GLU A 173 -1.65 -17.99 5.89
N THR A 174 -0.79 -18.58 5.06
CA THR A 174 -0.85 -18.41 3.59
C THR A 174 -2.18 -18.91 3.03
N ALA A 175 -2.69 -20.04 3.54
CA ALA A 175 -3.96 -20.59 3.10
C ALA A 175 -5.16 -19.72 3.53
N ILE A 176 -5.14 -19.16 4.73
CA ILE A 176 -6.16 -18.21 5.20
C ILE A 176 -6.11 -16.92 4.38
N ASP A 177 -4.91 -16.36 4.17
CA ASP A 177 -4.72 -15.15 3.36
C ASP A 177 -5.21 -15.36 1.93
N ALA A 178 -4.98 -16.53 1.32
CA ALA A 178 -5.49 -16.87 0.00
C ALA A 178 -7.03 -16.97 -0.07
N ILE A 179 -7.68 -17.33 1.04
CA ILE A 179 -9.15 -17.35 1.15
C ILE A 179 -9.69 -15.94 1.38
N ASP A 180 -8.97 -15.10 2.13
CA ASP A 180 -9.37 -13.73 2.48
C ASP A 180 -9.09 -12.72 1.34
N ASP A 181 -8.08 -12.94 0.51
CA ASP A 181 -7.72 -12.14 -0.68
C ASP A 181 -8.69 -12.36 -1.84
N ARG A 182 -9.94 -11.97 -1.61
CA ARG A 182 -11.04 -12.12 -2.55
C ARG A 182 -11.11 -10.94 -3.50
N PRO A 183 -11.42 -11.16 -4.79
CA PRO A 183 -11.56 -10.09 -5.75
C PRO A 183 -12.68 -9.12 -5.32
N MET A 184 -12.40 -7.83 -5.44
CA MET A 184 -13.42 -6.80 -5.28
C MET A 184 -14.27 -6.75 -6.56
N VAL A 185 -15.56 -6.98 -6.42
CA VAL A 185 -16.53 -6.87 -7.51
C VAL A 185 -17.11 -5.46 -7.49
N TYR A 186 -17.11 -4.82 -8.65
CA TYR A 186 -17.68 -3.49 -8.84
C TYR A 186 -18.95 -3.59 -9.68
N ASP A 187 -19.91 -2.72 -9.40
CA ASP A 187 -21.13 -2.63 -10.19
C ASP A 187 -20.81 -2.36 -11.67
N ALA A 188 -21.43 -3.14 -12.55
CA ALA A 188 -21.20 -3.04 -14.00
C ALA A 188 -21.57 -1.67 -14.59
N GLU A 189 -22.39 -0.89 -13.87
CA GLU A 189 -22.73 0.49 -14.24
C GLU A 189 -21.65 1.50 -13.84
N ASP A 190 -20.87 1.20 -12.79
CA ASP A 190 -19.84 2.09 -12.26
C ASP A 190 -18.46 1.86 -12.88
N VAL A 191 -18.09 0.63 -13.23
CA VAL A 191 -16.84 0.31 -13.93
C VAL A 191 -16.58 1.16 -15.19
N PRO A 192 -17.55 1.35 -16.13
CA PRO A 192 -17.33 2.12 -17.35
C PRO A 192 -17.27 3.64 -17.15
N ARG A 193 -17.52 4.15 -15.94
CA ARG A 193 -17.43 5.58 -15.59
C ARG A 193 -16.33 5.89 -14.57
N ALA A 194 -15.92 4.88 -13.80
CA ALA A 194 -14.81 4.98 -12.88
C ALA A 194 -13.48 4.68 -13.57
N GLY A 195 -12.40 5.11 -12.94
CA GLY A 195 -11.05 4.75 -13.30
C GLY A 195 -10.27 4.19 -12.13
N ALA A 196 -9.02 3.84 -12.43
CA ALA A 196 -8.09 3.25 -11.48
C ALA A 196 -6.73 3.97 -11.53
N PHE A 197 -6.08 4.07 -10.37
CA PHE A 197 -4.68 4.46 -10.27
C PHE A 197 -3.83 3.21 -10.10
N LEU A 198 -2.74 3.15 -10.85
CA LEU A 198 -1.74 2.11 -10.77
C LEU A 198 -0.42 2.71 -10.30
N SER A 199 0.08 2.26 -9.15
CA SER A 199 1.35 2.72 -8.59
C SER A 199 2.20 1.60 -8.01
N VAL A 200 3.44 1.96 -7.64
CA VAL A 200 4.38 1.05 -6.98
C VAL A 200 4.57 1.51 -5.54
N SER A 201 4.20 0.63 -4.61
CA SER A 201 4.38 0.86 -3.17
C SER A 201 5.87 1.04 -2.81
N PRO A 202 6.19 1.65 -1.65
CA PRO A 202 7.58 1.80 -1.21
C PRO A 202 8.36 0.48 -1.09
N GLY A 203 7.67 -0.66 -0.91
CA GLY A 203 8.26 -1.99 -0.86
C GLY A 203 8.30 -2.73 -2.21
N GLY A 204 8.07 -2.02 -3.33
CA GLY A 204 8.15 -2.59 -4.66
C GLY A 204 6.95 -3.44 -5.09
N ASN A 205 5.89 -3.53 -4.30
CA ASN A 205 4.67 -4.24 -4.70
C ASN A 205 3.77 -3.34 -5.55
N LEU A 206 3.06 -3.94 -6.51
CA LEU A 206 2.03 -3.27 -7.29
C LEU A 206 0.90 -2.82 -6.36
N HIS A 207 0.49 -1.57 -6.50
CA HIS A 207 -0.61 -0.98 -5.74
C HIS A 207 -1.65 -0.46 -6.72
N VAL A 208 -2.86 -1.00 -6.63
CA VAL A 208 -3.97 -0.62 -7.51
C VAL A 208 -5.09 -0.01 -6.69
N GLU A 209 -5.41 1.26 -6.96
CA GLU A 209 -6.57 1.92 -6.37
C GLU A 209 -7.68 2.04 -7.42
N ARG A 210 -8.70 1.20 -7.31
CA ARG A 210 -9.85 1.15 -8.20
C ARG A 210 -11.02 1.99 -7.68
N GLY A 211 -11.89 2.42 -8.59
CA GLY A 211 -13.18 3.02 -8.24
C GLY A 211 -13.16 4.54 -8.09
N PHE A 212 -12.49 5.29 -8.97
CA PHE A 212 -12.51 6.76 -8.94
C PHE A 212 -13.30 7.34 -10.11
N VAL A 213 -14.39 8.04 -9.83
CA VAL A 213 -15.21 8.73 -10.83
C VAL A 213 -14.80 10.19 -10.88
N ARG A 214 -14.47 10.67 -12.08
CA ARG A 214 -14.16 12.09 -12.32
C ARG A 214 -15.44 12.90 -12.36
N PRO A 215 -15.43 14.19 -11.98
CA PRO A 215 -16.62 15.04 -12.01
C PRO A 215 -17.29 15.10 -13.40
N GLU A 216 -16.51 15.08 -14.47
CA GLU A 216 -17.02 15.02 -15.85
C GLU A 216 -17.76 13.73 -16.22
N ASP A 217 -17.60 12.68 -15.41
CA ASP A 217 -18.09 11.33 -15.66
C ASP A 217 -19.25 10.95 -14.71
N GLU A 218 -19.72 11.90 -13.90
CA GLU A 218 -20.91 11.75 -13.09
C GLU A 218 -22.17 11.72 -13.95
N LEU A 219 -23.13 10.88 -13.56
CA LEU A 219 -24.45 10.92 -14.18
C LEU A 219 -25.07 12.30 -13.93
N PRO A 220 -25.70 12.92 -14.95
CA PRO A 220 -26.53 14.09 -14.71
C PRO A 220 -27.54 13.75 -13.63
N VAL A 221 -27.56 14.54 -12.55
CA VAL A 221 -28.66 14.48 -11.59
C VAL A 221 -29.91 14.82 -12.40
N GLU A 222 -30.77 13.84 -12.64
CA GLU A 222 -32.10 14.13 -13.18
C GLU A 222 -32.73 15.13 -12.19
N PRO A 223 -33.12 16.33 -12.64
CA PRO A 223 -33.85 17.22 -11.76
C PRO A 223 -35.14 16.49 -11.44
N GLU A 224 -35.28 16.05 -10.19
CA GLU A 224 -36.58 15.74 -9.58
C GLU A 224 -37.52 16.85 -10.03
N ALA A 225 -38.49 16.49 -10.88
CA ALA A 225 -39.45 17.43 -11.41
C ALA A 225 -40.24 17.96 -10.22
N ASP A 226 -39.83 19.13 -9.74
CA ASP A 226 -40.49 19.87 -8.68
C ASP A 226 -41.87 20.24 -9.23
N GLU A 227 -42.87 19.39 -8.97
CA GLU A 227 -44.28 19.64 -9.23
C GLU A 227 -44.73 20.82 -8.36
N THR A 228 -44.36 22.02 -8.78
CA THR A 228 -44.83 23.28 -8.22
C THR A 228 -46.22 23.54 -8.80
N GLU A 229 -47.22 22.95 -8.15
CA GLU A 229 -48.61 23.36 -8.23
C GLU A 229 -48.72 24.86 -7.94
N THR A 230 -49.09 25.57 -9.00
CA THR A 230 -49.48 26.97 -9.05
C THR A 230 -50.66 27.28 -8.12
N SER A 231 -50.47 28.18 -7.16
CA SER A 231 -51.56 29.09 -6.77
C SER A 231 -51.03 30.47 -6.41
N GLY A 232 -51.60 31.47 -7.05
CA GLY A 232 -51.00 32.80 -7.19
C GLY A 232 -51.43 33.85 -6.17
N THR A 233 -50.71 34.97 -6.30
CA THR A 233 -51.08 36.38 -6.05
C THR A 233 -51.29 36.87 -4.62
N GLY A 234 -50.50 37.88 -4.24
CA GLY A 234 -50.92 38.97 -3.36
C GLY A 234 -49.84 39.54 -2.45
N GLU A 235 -49.23 40.66 -2.88
CA GLU A 235 -48.30 41.57 -2.21
C GLU A 235 -48.59 41.90 -0.71
N THR A 236 -47.52 42.11 0.09
CA THR A 236 -47.09 43.43 0.65
C THR A 236 -46.30 43.26 1.95
N GLU A 237 -45.27 44.11 2.07
CA GLU A 237 -44.30 44.29 3.15
C GLU A 237 -44.89 44.58 4.55
N SER A 238 -44.07 44.26 5.57
CA SER A 238 -43.67 45.17 6.67
C SER A 238 -43.86 44.65 8.10
N ASP A 239 -42.78 44.85 8.86
CA ASP A 239 -42.67 45.15 10.30
C ASP A 239 -42.69 44.02 11.35
N GLY A 240 -41.50 43.74 11.88
CA GLY A 240 -41.10 44.30 13.18
C GLY A 240 -41.91 43.95 14.44
N SER A 241 -41.26 43.11 15.27
CA SER A 241 -41.08 43.32 16.72
C SER A 241 -41.98 42.59 17.74
N GLN A 242 -41.28 41.85 18.61
CA GLN A 242 -41.46 41.64 20.05
C GLN A 242 -42.37 40.53 20.60
N SER A 243 -41.69 39.40 20.90
CA SER A 243 -41.33 38.93 22.27
C SER A 243 -42.43 38.63 23.30
N ALA A 244 -42.54 37.35 23.68
CA ALA A 244 -42.78 36.92 25.06
C ALA A 244 -42.36 35.44 25.29
N ASN A 245 -41.38 35.23 26.18
CA ASN A 245 -40.93 33.97 26.80
C ASN A 245 -42.01 33.41 27.79
N PRO A 246 -42.00 32.14 28.27
CA PRO A 246 -40.82 31.49 28.87
C PRO A 246 -40.66 29.94 28.75
N ALA A 247 -39.46 29.48 29.10
CA ALA A 247 -39.05 28.22 29.74
C ALA A 247 -39.86 26.93 29.48
N ASN A 248 -39.20 25.95 28.83
CA ASN A 248 -39.38 24.53 29.17
C ASN A 248 -38.04 23.79 29.00
N GLU A 249 -37.68 23.03 30.03
CA GLU A 249 -36.54 22.12 30.10
C GLU A 249 -36.70 20.99 29.06
N PRO A 250 -35.61 20.43 28.50
CA PRO A 250 -35.65 19.06 28.01
C PRO A 250 -35.07 18.12 29.06
N GLU A 251 -35.95 17.24 29.53
CA GLU A 251 -35.66 16.07 30.36
C GLU A 251 -34.60 15.17 29.72
N GLU A 252 -33.85 14.50 30.60
CA GLU A 252 -32.88 13.46 30.30
C GLU A 252 -33.56 12.17 29.80
N ASP A 253 -32.76 11.37 29.08
CA ASP A 253 -32.80 9.90 29.03
C ASP A 253 -33.62 9.20 27.92
N GLU A 254 -32.96 8.93 26.78
CA GLU A 254 -32.92 7.56 26.26
C GLU A 254 -31.48 7.22 25.87
N GLY A 255 -30.86 6.39 26.72
CA GLY A 255 -29.46 6.04 26.67
C GLY A 255 -28.98 5.50 25.32
N LEU A 256 -27.73 5.86 25.00
CA LEU A 256 -26.87 5.06 24.15
C LEU A 256 -26.96 3.61 24.66
N LYS A 257 -27.58 2.74 23.86
CA LYS A 257 -27.49 1.30 24.09
C LYS A 257 -26.00 0.98 24.21
N PRO A 258 -25.52 0.45 25.34
CA PRO A 258 -24.15 -0.03 25.41
C PRO A 258 -23.98 -1.05 24.29
N ILE A 259 -22.84 -0.97 23.61
CA ILE A 259 -22.45 -1.97 22.63
C ILE A 259 -22.59 -3.33 23.33
N PRO A 260 -23.29 -4.31 22.75
CA PRO A 260 -23.47 -5.59 23.42
C PRO A 260 -22.09 -6.17 23.78
N ASP A 261 -21.91 -6.63 25.03
CA ASP A 261 -20.65 -7.18 25.61
C ASP A 261 -19.92 -8.22 24.72
N ARG A 262 -20.61 -8.76 23.71
CA ARG A 262 -20.06 -9.66 22.70
C ARG A 262 -19.21 -8.93 21.64
N LEU A 263 -19.59 -7.71 21.25
CA LEU A 263 -18.85 -6.88 20.29
C LEU A 263 -17.62 -6.22 20.93
N GLU A 264 -17.69 -5.84 22.20
CA GLU A 264 -16.52 -5.30 22.93
C GLU A 264 -15.44 -6.37 23.13
N ARG A 265 -15.86 -7.63 23.36
CA ARG A 265 -14.96 -8.78 23.44
C ARG A 265 -14.37 -9.16 22.08
N TRP A 266 -15.07 -8.85 20.98
CA TRP A 266 -14.63 -9.09 19.60
C TRP A 266 -13.66 -8.00 19.12
N LEU A 267 -13.96 -6.72 19.38
CA LEU A 267 -13.10 -5.58 19.06
C LEU A 267 -11.83 -5.54 19.92
N GLY A 268 -11.90 -5.93 21.20
CA GLY A 268 -10.73 -6.04 22.07
C GLY A 268 -9.75 -7.15 21.66
N LYS A 269 -10.26 -8.26 21.10
CA LYS A 269 -9.44 -9.35 20.55
C LYS A 269 -8.82 -8.98 19.20
N ILE A 270 -9.53 -8.23 18.35
CA ILE A 270 -8.98 -7.72 17.08
C ILE A 270 -7.85 -6.70 17.34
N GLY A 271 -8.01 -5.81 18.32
CA GLY A 271 -6.99 -4.81 18.67
C GLY A 271 -5.68 -5.43 19.17
N GLN A 272 -5.75 -6.40 20.08
CA GLN A 272 -4.54 -7.08 20.59
C GLN A 272 -3.90 -7.99 19.54
N ARG A 273 -4.69 -8.60 18.64
CA ARG A 273 -4.21 -9.49 17.58
C ARG A 273 -3.58 -8.70 16.42
N ALA A 274 -4.04 -7.49 16.13
CA ALA A 274 -3.42 -6.59 15.16
C ALA A 274 -2.04 -6.06 15.63
N GLU A 275 -1.90 -5.70 16.92
CA GLU A 275 -0.60 -5.30 17.47
C GLU A 275 0.39 -6.48 17.52
N TRP A 276 -0.09 -7.70 17.75
CA TRP A 276 0.73 -8.92 17.72
C TRP A 276 1.20 -9.29 16.30
N ILE A 277 0.31 -9.21 15.30
CA ILE A 277 0.64 -9.47 13.88
C ILE A 277 1.67 -8.45 13.37
N VAL A 278 1.56 -7.17 13.75
CA VAL A 278 2.56 -6.15 13.38
C VAL A 278 3.91 -6.43 14.04
N CYS A 279 3.94 -6.84 15.30
CA CYS A 279 5.18 -7.22 16.00
C CYS A 279 5.82 -8.49 15.40
N LEU A 280 5.02 -9.48 15.01
CA LEU A 280 5.52 -10.73 14.41
C LEU A 280 6.00 -10.52 12.97
N LYS A 281 5.31 -9.70 12.16
CA LYS A 281 5.80 -9.27 10.83
C LYS A 281 7.09 -8.45 10.94
N ALA A 282 7.22 -7.60 11.95
CA ALA A 282 8.45 -6.84 12.20
C ALA A 282 9.61 -7.73 12.66
N ALA A 283 9.33 -8.77 13.46
CA ALA A 283 10.33 -9.77 13.86
C ALA A 283 10.77 -10.65 12.67
N ARG A 284 9.82 -11.15 11.86
CA ARG A 284 10.10 -11.98 10.68
C ARG A 284 10.81 -11.22 9.56
N MET A 285 10.57 -9.91 9.41
CA MET A 285 11.38 -9.06 8.51
C MET A 285 12.79 -8.77 9.05
N ALA A 286 13.03 -8.89 10.35
CA ALA A 286 14.36 -8.74 10.93
C ALA A 286 15.19 -10.04 10.89
N GLU A 287 14.56 -11.19 10.68
CA GLU A 287 15.18 -12.52 10.69
C GLU A 287 15.43 -13.09 9.28
N ILE A 288 14.88 -12.45 8.24
CA ILE A 288 15.12 -12.73 6.81
C ILE A 288 16.28 -11.86 6.24
N ARG A 289 17.04 -11.16 7.10
CA ARG A 289 18.20 -10.33 6.74
C ARG A 289 19.46 -10.82 7.43
#